data_AF-A0A7J2Z088-F1
#
_entry.id   AF-A0A7J2Z088-F1
#
_cell.length_a   1.000
_cell.length_b   1.000
_cell.length_c   1.000
_cell.angle_alpha   90.00
_cell.angle_beta   90.00
_cell.angle_gamma   90.00
#
_symmetry.space_group_name_H-M   'P 1'
#
loop_
_entity.id
_entity.type
_entity.pdbx_description
1 polymer ?
#
loop_
_entity_poly.entity_id
_entity_poly.type
_entity_poly.pdbx_seq_one_letter_code
_entity_poly.pdbx_strand_id
1 'polypeptide(L)' 'MVELIYSIKTVVGRENVVMEAVAAKAKTENLSIQSLFHPEEIKGYVFVEGDIKDIERAIQMVPHV' A
#
# COMPACT_ATOMS: atom_id res chain seq x y z
N MET A 1 -8.85 -9.17 15.79
CA MET A 1 -7.90 -8.78 14.73
C MET A 1 -7.35 -7.43 15.11
N VAL A 2 -6.05 -7.22 14.95
CA VAL A 2 -5.41 -5.94 15.27
C VAL A 2 -5.05 -5.30 13.94
N GLU A 3 -5.69 -4.18 13.62
CA GLU A 3 -5.36 -3.37 12.46
C GLU A 3 -4.19 -2.45 12.84
N LEU A 4 -3.19 -2.41 11.98
CA LEU A 4 -1.97 -1.63 12.19
C LEU A 4 -1.66 -0.85 10.92
N ILE A 5 -0.97 0.28 11.10
CA ILE A 5 -0.43 1.06 10.00
C ILE A 5 0.98 0.54 9.71
N TYR A 6 1.21 0.17 8.45
CA TYR A 6 2.50 -0.24 7.92
C TYR A 6 2.97 0.76 6.86
N SER A 7 4.25 0.69 6.51
CA SER A 7 4.83 1.44 5.40
C SER A 7 5.24 0.48 4.28
N ILE A 8 4.81 0.78 3.06
CA ILE A 8 5.30 0.18 1.83
C ILE A 8 6.42 1.08 1.32
N LYS A 9 7.64 0.56 1.24
CA LYS A 9 8.76 1.28 0.61
C LYS A 9 8.53 1.33 -0.89
N THR A 10 8.81 2.46 -1.52
CA THR A 10 8.68 2.65 -2.96
C THR A 10 9.94 3.27 -3.56
N VAL A 11 10.06 3.22 -4.87
CA VAL A 11 10.93 4.16 -5.59
C VAL A 11 10.42 5.58 -5.34
N VAL A 12 11.31 6.51 -5.03
CA VAL A 12 10.98 7.94 -4.81
C VAL A 12 10.31 8.52 -6.06
N GLY A 13 9.18 9.21 -5.88
CA GLY A 13 8.39 9.80 -6.96
C GLY A 13 7.42 8.82 -7.65
N ARG A 14 7.23 7.61 -7.09
CA ARG A 14 6.29 6.59 -7.57
C ARG A 14 5.21 6.23 -6.56
N GLU A 15 5.10 6.99 -5.47
CA GLU A 15 4.19 6.77 -4.35
C GLU A 15 2.73 6.68 -4.83
N ASN A 16 2.28 7.64 -5.66
CA ASN A 16 0.93 7.63 -6.24
C ASN A 16 0.66 6.40 -7.11
N VAL A 17 1.62 6.01 -7.96
CA VAL A 17 1.47 4.84 -8.85
C VAL A 17 1.37 3.55 -8.04
N VAL A 18 2.18 3.42 -6.99
CA VAL A 18 2.12 2.27 -6.06
C VAL A 18 0.79 2.27 -5.31
N MET A 19 0.38 3.42 -4.76
CA MET A 19 -0.87 3.58 -4.01
C MET A 19 -2.09 3.20 -4.85
N GLU A 20 -2.18 3.68 -6.10
CA GLU A 20 -3.24 3.34 -7.04
C GLU A 20 -3.26 1.84 -7.38
N ALA A 21 -2.10 1.24 -7.61
CA ALA A 21 -1.99 -0.19 -7.91
C ALA A 21 -2.41 -1.08 -6.74
N VAL A 22 -1.97 -0.74 -5.53
CA VAL A 22 -2.36 -1.44 -4.30
C VAL A 22 -3.86 -1.29 -4.05
N ALA A 23 -4.43 -0.09 -4.20
CA ALA A 23 -5.87 0.16 -4.04
C ALA A 23 -6.69 -0.65 -5.06
N ALA A 24 -6.27 -0.67 -6.33
CA ALA A 24 -6.94 -1.44 -7.37
C ALA A 24 -6.92 -2.94 -7.06
N LYS A 25 -5.76 -3.49 -6.69
CA LYS A 25 -5.62 -4.91 -6.36
C LYS A 25 -6.42 -5.30 -5.11
N ALA A 26 -6.38 -4.48 -4.07
CA ALA A 26 -7.14 -4.70 -2.84
C ALA A 26 -8.65 -4.76 -3.11
N LYS A 27 -9.15 -3.86 -3.97
CA LYS A 27 -10.55 -3.88 -4.39
C LYS A 27 -10.89 -5.12 -5.23
N THR A 28 -10.03 -5.51 -6.17
CA THR A 28 -10.26 -6.67 -7.05
C THR A 28 -10.22 -8.00 -6.29
N GLU A 29 -9.31 -8.15 -5.33
CA GLU A 29 -9.13 -9.39 -4.55
C GLU A 29 -9.87 -9.37 -3.21
N ASN A 30 -10.62 -8.30 -2.91
CA ASN A 30 -11.38 -8.11 -1.66
C ASN A 30 -10.51 -8.26 -0.41
N LEU A 31 -9.35 -7.60 -0.41
CA LEU A 31 -8.36 -7.61 0.66
C LEU A 31 -8.74 -6.63 1.79
N SER A 32 -8.40 -6.97 3.03
CA SER A 32 -8.62 -6.15 4.23
C SER A 32 -7.62 -5.00 4.33
N ILE A 33 -7.80 -3.99 3.47
CA ILE A 33 -7.07 -2.71 3.49
C ILE A 33 -8.08 -1.59 3.71
N GLN A 34 -7.96 -0.86 4.81
CA GLN A 34 -8.89 0.19 5.20
C GLN A 34 -8.48 1.55 4.61
N SER A 35 -7.18 1.84 4.59
CA SER A 35 -6.68 3.14 4.13
C SER A 35 -5.29 3.03 3.49
N LEU A 36 -5.03 3.95 2.56
CA LEU A 36 -3.76 4.16 1.89
C LEU A 36 -3.50 5.66 1.81
N PHE A 37 -2.29 6.12 2.17
CA PHE A 37 -1.93 7.53 2.00
C PHE A 37 -0.42 7.72 1.84
N HIS A 38 -0.01 8.79 1.18
CA HIS A 38 1.36 9.30 1.26
C HIS A 38 1.33 10.83 1.42
N PRO A 39 2.07 11.42 2.37
CA PRO A 39 2.26 12.86 2.44
C PRO A 39 3.39 13.31 1.49
N GLU A 40 3.40 14.58 1.07
CA GLU A 40 4.43 15.11 0.16
C GLU A 40 5.83 15.18 0.82
N GLU A 41 5.86 15.32 2.14
CA GLU A 41 7.06 15.46 2.96
C GLU A 41 7.83 14.14 3.13
N ILE A 42 7.17 13.00 2.96
CA ILE A 42 7.78 11.66 3.12
C ILE A 42 7.87 10.99 1.75
N LYS A 43 9.08 11.01 1.19
CA LYS A 43 9.38 10.43 -0.11
C LYS A 43 9.74 8.95 0.00
N GLY A 44 9.33 8.18 -1.01
CA GLY A 44 9.65 6.76 -1.15
C GLY A 44 8.83 5.85 -0.23
N TYR A 45 7.70 6.31 0.29
CA TYR A 45 6.84 5.49 1.15
C TYR A 45 5.35 5.77 0.90
N VAL A 46 4.55 4.71 0.97
CA VAL A 46 3.09 4.75 1.09
C VAL A 46 2.72 4.10 2.42
N PHE A 47 1.85 4.72 3.19
CA PHE A 47 1.30 4.16 4.42
C PHE A 47 0.03 3.39 4.11
N VAL A 48 -0.13 2.24 4.76
CA VAL A 48 -1.27 1.34 4.57
C VAL A 48 -1.78 0.84 5.91
N GLU A 49 -3.09 0.90 6.10
CA GLU A 49 -3.79 0.31 7.24
C GLU A 49 -4.51 -0.96 6.79
N GLY A 50 -4.25 -2.08 7.46
CA GLY A 50 -4.73 -3.37 7.00
C GLY A 50 -4.30 -4.56 7.85
N ASP A 51 -4.82 -5.74 7.47
CA ASP A 51 -4.23 -7.01 7.89
C ASP A 51 -2.90 -7.22 7.16
N ILE A 52 -1.87 -7.65 7.89
CA ILE A 52 -0.51 -7.78 7.32
C ILE A 52 -0.44 -8.78 6.17
N LYS A 53 -1.21 -9.88 6.21
CA LYS A 53 -1.19 -10.89 5.13
C LYS A 53 -1.84 -10.33 3.87
N ASP A 54 -2.89 -9.54 4.04
CA ASP A 54 -3.57 -8.89 2.94
C ASP A 54 -2.73 -7.75 2.35
N ILE A 55 -1.98 -7.02 3.18
CA ILE A 55 -0.99 -6.04 2.71
C ILE A 55 0.12 -6.72 1.92
N GLU A 56 0.72 -7.80 2.44
CA GLU A 56 1.73 -8.59 1.73
C GLU A 56 1.20 -9.10 0.39
N ARG A 57 -0.06 -9.55 0.35
CA ARG A 57 -0.73 -9.96 -0.88
C ARG A 57 -0.92 -8.79 -1.85
N ALA A 58 -1.33 -7.63 -1.36
CA ALA A 58 -1.61 -6.46 -2.18
C ALA A 58 -0.36 -5.88 -2.85
N ILE A 59 0.83 -6.03 -2.25
CA ILE A 59 2.08 -5.53 -2.82
C ILE A 59 2.75 -6.49 -3.81
N GLN A 60 2.34 -7.76 -3.85
CA GLN A 60 2.93 -8.74 -4.78
C GLN A 60 2.75 -8.29 -6.24
N MET A 61 3.87 -8.29 -6.98
CA MET A 61 3.95 -7.90 -8.39
C MET A 61 3.52 -6.46 -8.68
N VAL A 62 3.46 -5.59 -7.66
CA VAL A 62 3.28 -4.15 -7.86
C VAL A 62 4.63 -3.54 -8.27
N PRO A 63 4.75 -2.91 -9.44
CA PRO A 63 5.98 -2.24 -9.83
C PRO A 63 6.38 -1.15 -8.83
N HIS A 64 7.68 -0.97 -8.63
CA HIS A 64 8.26 0.07 -7.77
C HIS A 64 8.09 -0.12 -6.26
N VAL A 65 7.54 -1.26 -5.81
CA VAL A 65 7.60 -1.73 -4.42
C VAL A 65 8.87 -2.54 -4.17
#